data_AF-A0A2X1QBX1-F1
#
_entry.id   AF-A0A2X1QBX1-F1
#
_cell.length_a   1.000
_cell.length_b   1.000
_cell.length_c   1.000
_cell.angle_alpha   90.00
_cell.angle_beta   90.00
_cell.angle_gamma   90.00
#
_symmetry.space_group_name_H-M   'P 1'
#
loop_
_entity.id
_entity.type
_entity.pdbx_description
1 polymer ?
#
loop_
_entity_poly.entity_id
_entity_poly.type
_entity_poly.pdbx_seq_one_letter_code
_entity_poly.pdbx_strand_id
1 'polypeptide(L)'
;MFYLALEKDPERARRYEQIGAVLAKYSWAHPVVPEINDIVPLPPAPLPEWDGKLKWLEEWEANIPPPVPDAALIEKLAQAKQLNPATGRPLPTSPDFEKDSVARLQCRSGEPCPQSGYWQPAWQPREGMSERAIRFFREGDIIPLDKKNLVRLRSCSLRDK
;
A
#
# COMPACT_ATOMS: atom_id res chain seq x y z
N MET A 1 6.57 -48.75 20.17
CA MET A 1 5.71 -47.62 19.75
C MET A 1 4.26 -48.07 19.93
N PHE A 2 3.48 -47.37 20.74
CA PHE A 2 2.11 -47.77 21.05
C PHE A 2 1.20 -47.46 19.85
N TYR A 3 0.89 -48.49 19.07
CA TYR A 3 -0.21 -48.45 18.12
C TYR A 3 -1.50 -48.57 18.96
N LEU A 4 -2.20 -47.47 19.20
CA LEU A 4 -3.56 -47.55 19.73
C LEU A 4 -4.37 -48.33 18.69
N ALA A 5 -4.83 -49.52 19.03
CA ALA A 5 -5.64 -50.39 18.18
C ALA A 5 -7.06 -49.82 18.00
N LEU A 6 -7.14 -48.56 17.58
CA LEU A 6 -8.38 -47.83 17.38
C LEU A 6 -8.94 -48.16 15.99
N GLU A 7 -10.24 -48.39 15.94
CA GLU A 7 -10.96 -48.59 14.68
C GLU A 7 -10.84 -47.31 13.83
N LYS A 8 -10.55 -47.49 12.53
CA LYS A 8 -10.40 -46.35 11.62
C LYS A 8 -11.78 -45.73 11.38
N ASP A 9 -11.90 -44.44 11.66
CA ASP A 9 -13.12 -43.65 11.41
C ASP A 9 -12.88 -42.69 10.22
N PRO A 10 -13.14 -43.12 8.97
CA PRO A 10 -12.87 -42.32 7.79
C PRO A 10 -13.79 -41.09 7.67
N GLU A 11 -15.03 -41.20 8.16
CA GLU A 11 -15.99 -40.09 8.13
C GLU A 11 -15.56 -38.97 9.08
N ARG A 12 -15.11 -39.32 10.29
CA ARG A 12 -14.52 -38.34 11.22
C ARG A 12 -13.30 -37.65 10.62
N ALA A 13 -12.40 -38.41 10.00
CA ALA A 13 -11.20 -37.85 9.36
C ALA A 13 -11.56 -36.87 8.24
N ARG A 14 -12.52 -37.23 7.38
CA ARG A 14 -13.02 -36.38 6.29
C ARG A 14 -13.59 -35.06 6.80
N ARG A 15 -14.36 -35.07 7.90
CA ARG A 15 -14.90 -33.84 8.49
C ARG A 15 -13.80 -32.93 9.01
N TYR A 16 -12.81 -33.48 9.72
CA TYR A 16 -11.67 -32.69 10.17
C TYR A 16 -10.87 -32.07 9.02
N GLU A 17 -10.71 -32.80 7.91
CA GLU A 17 -10.07 -32.27 6.70
C GLU A 17 -10.84 -31.09 6.10
N GLN A 18 -12.17 -31.22 5.98
CA GLN A 18 -13.03 -30.13 5.49
C GLN A 18 -12.98 -28.90 6.39
N ILE A 19 -13.09 -29.09 7.70
CA ILE A 19 -12.98 -28.00 8.69
C ILE A 19 -11.59 -27.34 8.58
N GLY A 20 -10.53 -28.15 8.55
CA GLY A 20 -9.17 -27.67 8.40
C GLY A 20 -8.94 -26.86 7.12
N ALA A 21 -9.52 -27.27 6.00
CA ALA A 21 -9.44 -26.54 4.73
C ALA A 21 -10.08 -25.14 4.82
N VAL A 22 -11.25 -25.03 5.48
CA VAL A 22 -11.90 -23.74 5.71
C VAL A 22 -11.06 -22.88 6.65
N LEU A 23 -10.62 -23.42 7.79
CA LEU A 23 -9.79 -22.67 8.74
C LEU A 23 -8.47 -22.20 8.13
N ALA A 24 -7.85 -23.00 7.26
CA ALA A 24 -6.64 -22.61 6.54
C ALA A 24 -6.91 -21.45 5.57
N LYS A 25 -7.99 -21.54 4.78
CA LYS A 25 -8.41 -20.50 3.83
C LYS A 25 -8.69 -19.17 4.52
N TYR A 26 -9.31 -19.20 5.70
CA TYR A 26 -9.67 -18.01 6.46
C TYR A 26 -8.71 -17.70 7.62
N SER A 27 -7.51 -18.28 7.65
CA SER A 27 -6.55 -18.13 8.76
C SER A 27 -6.27 -16.68 9.16
N TRP A 28 -6.27 -15.75 8.19
CA TRP A 28 -6.09 -14.32 8.38
C TRP A 28 -7.25 -13.63 9.15
N ALA A 29 -8.44 -14.24 9.15
CA ALA A 29 -9.63 -13.75 9.83
C ALA A 29 -9.81 -14.34 11.25
N HIS A 30 -8.83 -15.12 11.73
CA HIS A 30 -8.83 -15.77 13.04
C HIS A 30 -10.15 -16.53 13.36
N PRO A 31 -10.53 -17.52 12.53
CA PRO A 31 -11.78 -18.25 12.70
C PRO A 31 -11.80 -19.07 13.99
N VAL A 32 -12.96 -19.10 14.65
CA VAL A 32 -13.21 -19.91 15.86
C VAL A 32 -14.42 -20.81 15.60
N VAL A 33 -14.32 -22.08 15.96
CA VAL A 33 -15.38 -23.09 15.76
C VAL A 33 -15.80 -23.66 17.12
N PRO A 34 -16.62 -22.95 17.91
CA PRO A 34 -17.11 -23.45 19.19
C PRO A 34 -17.99 -24.71 19.04
N GLU A 35 -18.67 -24.86 17.91
CA GLU A 35 -19.54 -25.99 17.58
C GLU A 35 -18.78 -27.27 17.14
N ILE A 36 -17.45 -27.31 17.28
CA ILE A 36 -16.64 -28.45 16.81
C ILE A 36 -17.07 -29.79 17.42
N ASN A 37 -17.49 -29.77 18.70
CA ASN A 37 -17.96 -30.97 19.39
C ASN A 37 -19.35 -31.41 18.93
N ASP A 38 -20.16 -30.49 18.40
CA ASP A 38 -21.47 -30.79 17.83
C ASP A 38 -21.34 -31.40 16.43
N ILE A 39 -20.31 -31.00 15.67
CA ILE A 39 -20.05 -31.51 14.32
C ILE A 39 -19.29 -32.83 14.35
N VAL A 40 -18.27 -32.91 15.21
CA VAL A 40 -17.33 -34.03 15.29
C VAL A 40 -17.13 -34.45 16.75
N PRO A 41 -18.10 -35.12 17.37
CA PRO A 41 -17.95 -35.58 18.74
C PRO A 41 -16.84 -36.63 18.84
N LEU A 42 -16.17 -36.66 19.98
CA LEU A 42 -15.13 -37.65 20.26
C LEU A 42 -15.74 -39.07 20.33
N PRO A 43 -15.01 -40.10 19.87
CA PRO A 43 -15.47 -41.47 20.00
C PRO A 43 -15.70 -41.83 21.48
N PRO A 44 -16.74 -42.64 21.82
CA PRO A 44 -17.54 -43.53 20.97
C PRO A 44 -18.86 -42.94 20.44
N ALA A 45 -19.09 -41.63 20.57
CA ALA A 45 -20.35 -41.01 20.15
C ALA A 45 -20.59 -41.16 18.63
N PRO A 46 -21.85 -41.41 18.19
CA PRO A 46 -22.19 -41.45 16.78
C PRO A 46 -22.01 -40.06 16.14
N LEU A 47 -21.59 -40.04 14.87
CA LEU A 47 -21.46 -38.80 14.11
C LEU A 47 -22.86 -38.27 13.74
N PRO A 48 -23.22 -37.05 14.14
CA PRO A 48 -24.49 -36.44 13.77
C PRO A 48 -24.49 -36.06 12.28
N GLU A 49 -25.66 -35.84 11.69
CA GLU A 49 -25.74 -35.30 10.33
C GLU A 49 -25.13 -33.89 10.27
N TRP A 50 -24.29 -33.65 9.25
CA TRP A 50 -23.64 -32.35 9.05
C TRP A 50 -23.67 -31.99 7.57
N ASP A 51 -24.02 -30.75 7.29
CA ASP A 51 -24.19 -30.17 5.95
C ASP A 51 -22.88 -29.69 5.31
N GLY A 52 -21.76 -29.78 6.05
CA GLY A 52 -20.45 -29.33 5.59
C GLY A 52 -20.19 -27.84 5.79
N LYS A 53 -21.06 -27.12 6.51
CA LYS A 53 -20.93 -25.68 6.76
C LYS A 53 -20.59 -25.39 8.22
N LEU A 54 -19.89 -24.27 8.44
CA LEU A 54 -19.56 -23.75 9.77
C LEU A 54 -20.40 -22.52 10.03
N LYS A 55 -20.93 -22.37 11.25
CA LYS A 55 -21.74 -21.19 11.62
C LYS A 55 -20.92 -19.92 11.49
N TRP A 56 -19.65 -19.99 11.88
CA TRP A 56 -18.69 -18.91 11.70
C TRP A 56 -18.59 -18.42 10.24
N LEU A 57 -18.61 -19.35 9.27
CA LEU A 57 -18.49 -18.98 7.86
C LEU A 57 -19.75 -18.24 7.38
N GLU A 58 -20.93 -18.69 7.82
CA GLU A 58 -22.20 -18.03 7.50
C GLU A 58 -22.28 -16.63 8.12
N GLU A 59 -21.86 -16.48 9.38
CA GLU A 59 -21.79 -15.19 10.06
C GLU A 59 -20.79 -14.24 9.38
N TRP A 60 -19.65 -14.77 8.92
CA TRP A 60 -18.64 -13.97 8.23
C TRP A 60 -19.10 -13.52 6.84
N GLU A 61 -19.72 -14.40 6.05
CA GLU A 61 -20.27 -14.06 4.74
C GLU A 61 -21.47 -13.10 4.86
N ALA A 62 -22.23 -13.20 5.94
CA ALA A 62 -23.32 -12.28 6.25
C ALA A 62 -22.85 -10.89 6.73
N ASN A 63 -21.58 -10.75 7.13
CA ASN A 63 -21.03 -9.49 7.61
C ASN A 63 -20.78 -8.52 6.43
N ILE A 64 -21.79 -7.69 6.14
CA ILE A 64 -21.74 -6.69 5.08
C ILE A 64 -20.61 -5.69 5.40
N PRO A 65 -19.72 -5.38 4.44
CA PRO A 65 -18.65 -4.42 4.67
C PRO A 65 -19.24 -3.05 5.09
N PRO A 66 -18.53 -2.29 5.94
CA PRO A 66 -19.00 -0.98 6.36
C PRO A 66 -19.21 -0.07 5.15
N PRO A 67 -20.14 0.89 5.25
CA PRO A 67 -20.36 1.85 4.18
C PRO A 67 -19.08 2.63 3.89
N VAL A 68 -18.89 3.00 2.62
CA VAL A 68 -17.75 3.82 2.18
C VAL A 68 -17.74 5.12 3.01
N PRO A 69 -16.59 5.52 3.57
CA PRO A 69 -16.51 6.74 4.38
C PRO A 69 -16.81 7.98 3.54
N ASP A 70 -17.37 9.01 4.18
CA ASP A 70 -17.67 10.28 3.54
C ASP A 70 -16.43 10.91 2.90
N ALA A 71 -16.59 11.52 1.72
CA ALA A 71 -15.50 12.19 1.01
C ALA A 71 -14.77 13.24 1.87
N ALA A 72 -15.51 13.96 2.72
CA ALA A 72 -14.94 14.94 3.65
C ALA A 72 -14.03 14.30 4.71
N LEU A 73 -14.29 13.05 5.11
CA LEU A 73 -13.42 12.33 6.04
C LEU A 73 -12.14 11.87 5.33
N ILE A 74 -12.26 11.38 4.10
CA ILE A 74 -11.12 10.98 3.27
C ILE A 74 -10.17 12.16 3.08
N GLU A 75 -10.69 13.34 2.74
CA GLU A 75 -9.88 14.55 2.58
C GLU A 75 -9.17 14.96 3.87
N LYS A 76 -9.86 14.92 5.01
CA LYS A 76 -9.24 15.23 6.32
C LYS A 76 -8.11 14.27 6.66
N LEU A 77 -8.34 12.97 6.48
CA LEU A 77 -7.33 11.94 6.76
C LEU A 77 -6.15 12.03 5.78
N ALA A 78 -6.43 12.26 4.49
CA ALA A 78 -5.40 12.46 3.48
C ALA A 78 -4.53 13.68 3.80
N GLN A 79 -5.14 14.82 4.15
CA GLN A 79 -4.39 16.02 4.57
C GLN A 79 -3.55 15.77 5.84
N ALA A 80 -4.13 15.10 6.84
CA ALA A 80 -3.41 14.75 8.08
C ALA A 80 -2.20 13.84 7.83
N LYS A 81 -2.27 13.00 6.81
CA LYS A 81 -1.17 12.11 6.38
C LYS A 81 -0.35 12.65 5.21
N GLN A 82 -0.61 13.89 4.78
CA GLN A 82 0.05 14.53 3.64
C GLN A 82 -0.01 13.67 2.36
N LEU A 83 -1.17 13.04 2.14
CA LEU A 83 -1.49 12.25 0.96
C LEU A 83 -2.41 13.06 0.02
N ASN A 84 -2.36 12.72 -1.26
CA ASN A 84 -3.34 13.21 -2.22
C ASN A 84 -4.68 12.49 -1.99
N PRO A 85 -5.80 13.21 -1.76
CA PRO A 85 -7.10 12.60 -1.44
C PRO A 85 -7.68 11.76 -2.58
N ALA A 86 -7.36 12.08 -3.84
CA ALA A 86 -7.87 11.34 -5.00
C ALA A 86 -7.04 10.10 -5.33
N THR A 87 -5.72 10.13 -5.07
CA THR A 87 -4.80 9.05 -5.50
C THR A 87 -4.19 8.25 -4.35
N GLY A 88 -4.30 8.72 -3.11
CA GLY A 88 -3.68 8.12 -1.93
C GLY A 88 -2.15 8.21 -1.89
N ARG A 89 -1.52 8.85 -2.88
CA ARG A 89 -0.05 8.96 -2.97
C ARG A 89 0.50 10.07 -2.07
N PRO A 90 1.72 9.92 -1.52
CA PRO A 90 2.34 10.96 -0.72
C PRO A 90 2.55 12.25 -1.52
N LEU A 91 2.33 13.38 -0.86
CA LEU A 91 2.68 14.71 -1.38
C LEU A 91 4.19 14.97 -1.21
N PRO A 92 4.79 15.89 -1.98
CA PRO A 92 6.23 16.20 -1.88
C PRO A 92 6.70 16.67 -0.49
N THR A 93 5.76 17.15 0.33
CA THR A 93 5.98 17.57 1.72
C THR A 93 6.10 16.38 2.68
N SER A 94 5.57 15.22 2.29
CA SER A 94 5.61 14.00 3.11
C SER A 94 7.02 13.40 3.17
N PRO A 95 7.46 12.91 4.35
CA PRO A 95 8.72 12.19 4.48
C PRO A 95 8.77 10.92 3.62
N ASP A 96 7.61 10.32 3.32
CA ASP A 96 7.48 9.09 2.54
C ASP A 96 7.45 9.35 1.03
N PHE A 97 7.66 10.59 0.58
CA PHE A 97 7.72 10.92 -0.84
C PHE A 97 9.04 10.42 -1.44
N GLU A 98 8.96 9.32 -2.19
CA GLU A 98 10.09 8.78 -2.95
C GLU A 98 10.51 9.75 -4.07
N LYS A 99 11.63 10.44 -3.87
CA LYS A 99 12.20 11.37 -4.86
C LYS A 99 12.94 10.65 -6.00
N ASP A 100 13.37 9.41 -5.76
CA ASP A 100 14.26 8.67 -6.66
C ASP A 100 13.52 7.67 -7.56
N SER A 101 12.22 7.43 -7.35
CA SER A 101 11.43 6.48 -8.16
C SER A 101 10.86 7.08 -9.44
N VAL A 102 11.10 8.38 -9.70
CA VAL A 102 10.65 9.04 -10.92
C VAL A 102 11.57 8.60 -12.07
N ALA A 103 10.99 8.00 -13.11
CA ALA A 103 11.68 7.70 -14.35
C ALA A 103 12.52 8.91 -14.79
N ARG A 104 13.72 8.66 -15.35
CA ARG A 104 14.68 9.68 -15.83
C ARG A 104 14.16 10.50 -17.02
N LEU A 105 12.89 10.89 -17.03
CA LEU A 105 12.36 11.85 -17.97
C LEU A 105 13.03 13.19 -17.66
N GLN A 106 13.87 13.62 -18.58
CA GLN A 106 14.52 14.92 -18.55
C GLN A 106 13.86 15.79 -19.60
N CYS A 107 13.53 17.03 -19.22
CA CYS A 107 12.91 18.01 -20.10
C CYS A 107 13.71 19.31 -20.03
N ARG A 108 13.75 20.08 -21.12
CA ARG A 108 14.47 21.34 -21.16
C ARG A 108 13.60 22.46 -20.61
N SER A 109 14.22 23.44 -19.97
CA SER A 109 13.54 24.67 -19.57
C SER A 109 13.04 25.41 -20.80
N GLY A 110 11.79 25.85 -20.81
CA GLY A 110 11.13 26.51 -21.94
C GLY A 110 10.37 25.56 -22.88
N GLU A 111 10.48 24.25 -22.72
CA GLU A 111 9.69 23.26 -23.46
C GLU A 111 8.41 22.85 -22.69
N PRO A 112 7.36 22.36 -23.39
CA PRO A 112 6.18 21.81 -22.74
C PRO A 112 6.52 20.53 -21.97
N CYS A 113 5.92 20.38 -20.79
CA CYS A 113 6.08 19.21 -19.95
C CYS A 113 5.46 17.96 -20.61
N PRO A 114 6.19 16.82 -20.71
CA PRO A 114 5.71 15.63 -21.44
C PRO A 114 4.71 14.79 -20.65
N GLN A 115 4.67 14.93 -19.32
CA GLN A 115 3.77 14.18 -18.45
C GLN A 115 3.40 15.01 -17.23
N SER A 116 2.15 14.94 -16.82
CA SER A 116 1.71 15.56 -15.57
C SER A 116 2.37 14.88 -14.36
N GLY A 117 2.97 15.65 -13.47
CA GLY A 117 3.65 15.11 -12.30
C GLY A 117 4.38 16.15 -11.48
N TYR A 118 5.12 15.68 -10.48
CA TYR A 118 6.02 16.50 -9.68
C TYR A 118 7.41 16.48 -10.31
N TRP A 119 7.92 17.65 -10.68
CA TRP A 119 9.20 17.82 -11.35
C TRP A 119 10.16 18.59 -10.45
N GLN A 120 11.44 18.22 -10.53
CA GLN A 120 12.53 18.89 -9.85
C GLN A 120 13.60 19.29 -10.87
N PRO A 121 14.22 20.48 -10.75
CA PRO A 121 15.36 20.84 -11.58
C PRO A 121 16.49 19.81 -11.45
N ALA A 122 16.93 19.27 -12.59
CA ALA A 122 18.08 18.39 -12.63
C ALA A 122 19.35 19.17 -12.28
N TRP A 123 20.20 18.59 -11.43
CA TRP A 123 21.49 19.21 -11.11
C TRP A 123 22.43 19.16 -12.32
N GLN A 124 22.97 20.32 -12.72
CA GLN A 124 23.96 20.43 -13.79
C GLN A 124 25.32 20.86 -13.22
N PRO A 125 26.39 20.05 -13.35
CA PRO A 125 27.73 20.48 -12.95
C PRO A 125 28.17 21.67 -13.82
N ARG A 126 28.57 22.79 -13.17
CA ARG A 126 29.12 24.06 -13.71
C ARG A 126 28.18 25.27 -13.79
N GLU A 127 26.88 25.09 -13.59
CA GLU A 127 25.90 26.15 -13.87
C GLU A 127 25.31 26.82 -12.62
N GLY A 128 25.85 26.51 -11.44
CA GLY A 128 25.32 26.96 -10.15
C GLY A 128 24.10 26.15 -9.71
N MET A 129 23.77 26.22 -8.42
CA MET A 129 22.55 25.59 -7.90
C MET A 129 21.35 26.51 -8.15
N SER A 130 20.38 26.03 -8.91
CA SER A 130 19.03 26.58 -8.85
C SER A 130 18.27 26.06 -7.63
N GLU A 131 17.14 26.71 -7.34
CA GLU A 131 16.25 26.33 -6.27
C GLU A 131 15.77 24.88 -6.49
N ARG A 132 16.10 23.96 -5.59
CA ARG A 132 15.71 22.53 -5.67
C ARG A 132 14.23 22.31 -5.32
N ALA A 133 13.36 23.26 -5.65
CA ALA A 133 11.94 23.19 -5.35
C ALA A 133 11.25 22.16 -6.26
N ILE A 134 10.58 21.19 -5.65
CA ILE A 134 9.68 20.28 -6.36
C ILE A 134 8.39 21.03 -6.67
N ARG A 135 7.96 21.04 -7.93
CA ARG A 135 6.74 21.72 -8.36
C ARG A 135 5.89 20.78 -9.21
N PHE A 136 4.57 20.91 -9.10
CA PHE A 136 3.65 20.15 -9.92
C PHE A 136 3.46 20.85 -11.27
N PHE A 137 3.57 20.10 -12.36
CA PHE A 137 3.28 20.56 -13.72
C PHE A 137 2.27 19.60 -14.36
N ARG A 138 1.38 20.12 -15.19
CA ARG A 138 0.50 19.34 -16.05
C ARG A 138 1.18 19.11 -17.40
N GLU A 139 0.75 18.06 -18.09
CA GLU A 139 1.21 17.82 -19.46
C GLU A 139 0.89 19.03 -20.34
N GLY A 140 1.89 19.51 -21.09
CA GLY A 140 1.80 20.71 -21.90
C GLY A 140 2.16 22.02 -21.19
N ASP A 141 2.29 22.05 -19.85
CA ASP A 141 2.72 23.26 -19.14
C ASP A 141 4.16 23.64 -19.51
N ILE A 142 4.42 24.93 -19.71
CA ILE A 142 5.76 25.42 -20.07
C ILE A 142 6.65 25.44 -18.83
N ILE A 143 7.77 24.69 -18.89
CA ILE A 143 8.74 24.67 -17.79
C ILE A 143 9.45 26.03 -17.70
N PRO A 144 9.46 26.70 -16.53
CA PRO A 144 10.06 28.02 -16.38
C PRO A 144 11.57 28.00 -16.68
N LEU A 145 12.07 29.10 -17.25
CA LEU A 145 13.49 29.31 -17.45
C LEU A 145 14.20 29.46 -16.12
N ASP A 146 15.22 28.64 -15.91
CA ASP A 146 15.99 28.62 -14.69
C ASP A 146 16.94 29.83 -14.61
N LYS A 147 16.76 30.70 -13.62
CA LYS A 147 17.62 31.89 -13.42
C LYS A 147 18.85 31.49 -12.61
N LYS A 148 19.95 31.21 -13.30
CA LYS A 148 21.24 30.91 -12.66
C LYS A 148 21.96 32.19 -12.28
N ASN A 149 22.13 32.43 -10.98
CA ASN A 149 23.01 33.50 -10.48
C ASN A 149 24.47 33.02 -10.52
N LEU A 150 25.15 33.25 -11.64
CA LEU A 150 26.56 32.90 -11.78
C LEU A 150 27.44 33.91 -11.03
N VAL A 151 27.85 33.60 -9.80
CA VAL A 151 28.83 34.43 -9.08
C VAL A 151 30.23 34.16 -9.63
N ARG A 152 30.72 35.05 -10.50
CA ARG A 152 32.09 34.97 -11.03
C ARG A 152 33.04 35.64 -10.04
N LEU A 153 33.83 34.84 -9.33
CA LEU A 153 34.96 35.37 -8.53
C LEU A 153 35.90 36.11 -9.49
N ARG A 154 35.96 37.44 -9.40
CA ARG A 154 36.99 38.23 -10.08
C ARG A 154 38.15 38.40 -9.12
N SER A 155 39.36 38.08 -9.57
CA SER A 155 40.57 38.46 -8.84
C SER A 155 40.71 39.97 -8.89
N CYS A 156 40.46 40.65 -7.77
CA CYS A 156 40.84 42.05 -7.61
C CYS A 156 42.36 42.13 -7.48
N SER A 157 43.07 42.46 -8.57
CA SER A 157 44.43 42.98 -8.44
C SER A 157 44.35 44.51 -8.32
N LEU A 158 44.36 45.02 -7.09
CA LEU A 158 44.77 46.40 -6.84
C LEU A 158 46.30 46.42 -6.84
N ARG A 159 46.90 47.11 -7.80
CA ARG A 159 48.24 47.67 -7.64
C ARG A 159 48.29 49.00 -8.37
N ASP A 160 48.19 50.07 -7.59
CA ASP A 160 48.70 51.38 -7.98
C ASP A 160 50.23 51.37 -7.78
N LYS A 161 50.97 51.58 -8.85
CA LYS A 161 52.25 52.30 -8.89
C LYS A 161 52.73 52.47 -10.32
#